data_AF-A0A5B1CB62-F1
#
_entry.id   AF-A0A5B1CB62-F1
#
_cell.length_a   1.000
_cell.length_b   1.000
_cell.length_c   1.000
_cell.angle_alpha   90.00
_cell.angle_beta   90.00
_cell.angle_gamma   90.00
#
_symmetry.space_group_name_H-M   'P 1'
#
loop_
_entity.id
_entity.type
_entity.pdbx_description
1 polymer ?
#
loop_
_entity_poly.entity_id
_entity_poly.type
_entity_poly.pdbx_seq_one_letter_code
_entity_poly.pdbx_strand_id
1 'polypeptide(L)' 'MTKAYDRRYFAFLGFLFFLGFLGFLGTNEYRQLAALAAPAAIASLAMLVFIPRSLDKIPERYRLRDHRDIFRALTGRI' A
#
# COMPACT_ATOMS: atom_id res chain seq x y z
N MET A 1 13.29 -12.90 -17.36
CA MET A 1 12.71 -11.57 -17.04
C MET A 1 12.92 -11.29 -15.57
N THR A 2 13.78 -10.33 -15.24
CA THR A 2 14.07 -9.97 -13.86
C THR A 2 12.91 -9.11 -13.33
N LYS A 3 12.31 -9.49 -12.20
CA LYS A 3 11.16 -8.79 -11.61
C LYS A 3 11.55 -8.12 -10.30
N ALA A 4 10.87 -7.03 -9.95
CA ALA A 4 11.05 -6.32 -8.68
C ALA A 4 9.68 -5.83 -8.17
N TYR A 5 9.62 -5.52 -6.87
CA TYR A 5 8.47 -4.85 -6.27
C TYR A 5 8.71 -3.34 -6.21
N ASP A 6 7.65 -2.56 -6.28
CA ASP A 6 7.72 -1.10 -6.34
C ASP A 6 7.27 -0.49 -5.00
N ARG A 7 8.21 0.14 -4.28
CA ARG A 7 7.89 0.74 -2.97
C ARG A 7 6.91 1.90 -3.04
N ARG A 8 6.69 2.52 -4.21
CA ARG A 8 5.76 3.65 -4.36
C ARG A 8 4.32 3.29 -4.05
N TYR A 9 3.96 2.00 -4.19
CA TYR A 9 2.64 1.53 -3.80
C TYR A 9 2.38 1.75 -2.31
N PHE A 10 3.37 1.67 -1.43
CA PHE A 10 3.16 1.99 -0.01
C PHE A 10 2.66 3.42 0.21
N ALA A 11 3.27 4.40 -0.46
CA ALA A 11 2.86 5.80 -0.35
C ALA A 11 1.47 6.02 -0.95
N PHE A 12 1.18 5.41 -2.10
CA PHE A 12 -0.13 5.47 -2.75
C PHE A 12 -1.24 4.87 -1.86
N LEU A 13 -0.96 3.72 -1.23
CA LEU A 13 -1.89 3.06 -0.34
C LEU A 13 -2.12 3.83 0.97
N GLY A 14 -1.05 4.40 1.54
CA GLY A 14 -1.17 5.29 2.70
C GLY A 14 -1.99 6.55 2.39
N PHE A 15 -1.85 7.10 1.19
CA PHE A 15 -2.67 8.22 0.75
C PHE A 15 -4.15 7.83 0.56
N LEU A 16 -4.43 6.68 -0.06
CA LEU A 16 -5.79 6.16 -0.16
C LEU A 16 -6.42 5.90 1.21
N PHE A 17 -5.64 5.41 2.18
CA PHE A 17 -6.06 5.28 3.57
C PHE A 17 -6.47 6.62 4.16
N PHE A 18 -5.64 7.63 3.99
CA PHE A 18 -5.92 8.97 4.49
C PHE A 18 -7.21 9.55 3.89
N LEU A 19 -7.43 9.38 2.58
CA LEU A 19 -8.66 9.81 1.92
C LEU A 19 -9.90 9.05 2.43
N GLY A 20 -9.79 7.73 2.59
CA GLY A 20 -10.85 6.92 3.19
C GLY A 20 -11.18 7.39 4.60
N PHE A 21 -10.16 7.57 5.43
CA PHE A 21 -10.28 8.11 6.79
C PHE A 21 -10.98 9.48 6.83
N LEU A 22 -10.61 10.41 5.94
CA LEU A 22 -11.27 11.71 5.83
C LEU A 22 -12.75 11.58 5.45
N GLY A 23 -13.09 10.69 4.51
CA GLY A 23 -14.48 10.38 4.16
C GLY A 23 -15.28 9.85 5.36
N PHE A 24 -14.66 9.05 6.23
CA PHE A 24 -15.29 8.56 7.45
C PHE A 24 -15.51 9.63 8.51
N LEU A 25 -14.62 10.62 8.60
CA LEU A 25 -14.73 11.68 9.62
C LEU A 25 -16.03 12.50 9.50
N GLY A 26 -16.63 12.55 8.31
CA GLY A 26 -17.87 13.28 8.04
C GLY A 26 -19.17 12.48 8.10
N THR A 27 -19.14 11.17 8.38
CA THR A 27 -20.35 10.32 8.35
C THR A 27 -20.80 9.87 9.74
N ASN A 28 -21.99 10.28 10.16
CA ASN A 28 -22.55 9.94 11.48
C ASN A 28 -23.35 8.62 11.51
N GLU A 29 -23.92 8.20 10.38
CA GLU A 29 -24.95 7.14 10.36
C GLU A 29 -24.40 5.70 10.21
N TYR A 30 -23.19 5.52 9.66
CA TYR A 30 -22.61 4.19 9.36
C TYR A 30 -21.20 3.97 9.90
N ARG A 31 -20.82 4.76 10.90
CA ARG A 31 -19.44 4.90 11.39
C ARG A 31 -18.76 3.57 11.74
N GLN A 32 -19.49 2.57 12.25
CA GLN A 32 -18.92 1.28 12.68
C GLN A 32 -18.64 0.30 11.52
N LEU A 33 -19.62 0.10 10.64
CA LEU A 33 -19.47 -0.76 9.45
C LEU A 33 -18.39 -0.23 8.51
N ALA A 34 -18.36 1.09 8.40
CA ALA A 34 -17.49 1.76 7.48
C ALA A 34 -16.06 1.91 8.04
N ALA A 35 -15.90 2.03 9.36
CA ALA A 35 -14.61 1.89 10.04
C ALA A 35 -13.98 0.49 9.91
N LEU A 36 -14.77 -0.56 9.67
CA LEU A 36 -14.27 -1.91 9.37
C LEU A 36 -13.98 -2.13 7.89
N ALA A 37 -14.83 -1.58 7.01
CA ALA A 37 -14.67 -1.72 5.56
C ALA A 37 -13.43 -1.00 5.02
N ALA A 38 -13.07 0.16 5.58
CA ALA A 38 -11.90 0.92 5.16
C ALA A 38 -10.57 0.15 5.34
N PRO A 39 -10.20 -0.33 6.54
CA PRO A 39 -8.98 -1.11 6.72
C PRO A 39 -9.02 -2.43 5.95
N ALA A 40 -10.18 -3.05 5.77
CA ALA A 40 -10.31 -4.28 4.98
C ALA A 40 -10.01 -4.04 3.48
N ALA A 41 -10.61 -3.02 2.87
CA ALA A 41 -10.35 -2.65 1.47
C ALA A 41 -8.87 -2.28 1.26
N ILE A 42 -8.25 -1.66 2.25
CA ILE A 42 -6.86 -1.23 2.19
C ILE A 42 -5.91 -2.41 2.41
N ALA A 43 -6.24 -3.36 3.26
CA ALA A 43 -5.51 -4.63 3.37
C ALA A 43 -5.53 -5.38 2.03
N SER A 44 -6.67 -5.39 1.32
CA SER A 44 -6.76 -5.94 -0.03
C SER A 44 -5.90 -5.18 -1.04
N LEU A 45 -5.85 -3.85 -0.97
CA LEU A 45 -5.01 -3.04 -1.85
C LEU A 45 -3.51 -3.13 -1.49
N ALA A 46 -3.16 -3.41 -0.23
CA ALA A 46 -1.78 -3.63 0.21
C ALA A 46 -1.13 -4.84 -0.45
N MET A 47 -1.94 -5.83 -0.89
CA MET A 47 -1.46 -6.94 -1.71
C MET A 47 -0.86 -6.49 -3.05
N LEU A 48 -1.18 -5.30 -3.55
CA LEU A 48 -0.58 -4.76 -4.79
C LEU A 48 0.94 -4.56 -4.68
N VAL A 49 1.46 -4.35 -3.46
CA VAL A 49 2.91 -4.26 -3.22
C VAL A 49 3.61 -5.59 -3.48
N PHE A 50 2.91 -6.71 -3.29
CA PHE A 50 3.44 -8.07 -3.51
C PHE A 50 3.29 -8.53 -4.97
N ILE A 51 2.82 -7.68 -5.89
CA ILE A 51 2.73 -8.01 -7.31
C ILE A 51 4.06 -7.66 -7.98
N PRO A 52 4.84 -8.66 -8.44
CA PRO A 52 6.14 -8.40 -9.05
C PRO A 52 5.96 -7.80 -10.45
N ARG A 53 6.68 -6.70 -10.75
CA ARG A 53 6.64 -6.01 -12.06
C ARG A 53 7.99 -6.07 -12.77
N SER A 54 7.97 -5.79 -14.08
CA SER A 54 9.21 -5.72 -14.89
C SER A 54 10.12 -4.62 -14.36
N LEU A 55 11.40 -4.93 -14.28
CA LEU A 55 12.46 -4.02 -13.84
C LEU A 55 12.53 -2.73 -14.66
N ASP A 56 12.24 -2.82 -15.96
CA ASP A 56 12.27 -1.69 -16.90
C ASP A 56 11.22 -0.62 -16.57
N LYS A 57 10.16 -1.00 -15.84
CA LYS A 57 9.06 -0.11 -15.44
C LYS A 57 9.27 0.55 -14.08
N ILE A 58 10.28 0.13 -13.31
CA ILE A 58 10.54 0.62 -11.94
C ILE A 58 11.89 1.32 -11.90
N PRO A 59 11.96 2.62 -11.53
CA PRO A 59 13.23 3.31 -11.31
C PRO A 59 14.04 2.67 -10.18
N GLU A 60 15.37 2.65 -10.29
CA GLU A 60 16.26 1.92 -9.37
C GLU A 60 16.03 2.19 -7.89
N ARG A 61 15.84 3.46 -7.54
CA ARG A 61 15.60 3.92 -6.17
C ARG A 61 14.32 3.39 -5.51
N TYR A 62 13.41 2.80 -6.28
CA TYR A 62 12.12 2.29 -5.78
C TYR A 62 12.01 0.76 -5.83
N ARG A 63 13.04 0.07 -6.32
CA ARG A 63 13.05 -1.38 -6.50
C ARG A 63 13.27 -2.07 -5.16
N LEU A 64 12.37 -2.95 -4.80
CA LEU A 64 12.52 -3.91 -3.72
C LEU A 64 12.76 -5.27 -4.38
N ARG A 65 13.85 -5.95 -4.01
CA ARG A 65 14.28 -7.18 -4.70
C ARG A 65 13.61 -8.40 -4.08
N ASP A 66 13.49 -8.40 -2.76
CA ASP A 66 12.96 -9.51 -1.99
C ASP A 66 11.79 -9.09 -1.11
N HIS A 67 10.97 -10.06 -0.68
CA HIS A 67 9.92 -9.84 0.30
C HIS A 67 10.46 -9.23 1.61
N ARG A 68 11.71 -9.54 1.98
CA ARG A 68 12.36 -8.94 3.16
C ARG A 68 12.52 -7.42 3.03
N ASP A 69 12.77 -6.93 1.82
CA ASP A 69 12.88 -5.50 1.54
C ASP A 69 11.52 -4.81 1.65
N ILE A 70 10.43 -5.51 1.32
CA ILE A 70 9.05 -5.05 1.53
C ILE A 70 8.79 -4.82 3.02
N PHE A 71 9.14 -5.78 3.88
CA PHE A 71 8.98 -5.63 5.33
C PHE A 71 9.92 -4.58 5.93
N ARG A 72 11.16 -4.48 5.45
CA ARG A 72 12.08 -3.40 5.83
C ARG A 72 11.51 -2.04 5.43
N ALA A 73 10.95 -1.93 4.23
CA ALA A 73 10.30 -0.72 3.75
C ALA A 73 9.08 -0.32 4.58
N LEU A 74 8.28 -1.29 4.99
CA LEU A 74 7.12 -1.06 5.86
C LEU A 74 7.54 -0.56 7.26
N THR A 75 8.65 -1.08 7.79
CA THR A 75 9.16 -0.74 9.12
C THR A 75 10.11 0.46 9.15
N GLY A 76 10.31 1.13 8.01
CA GLY A 76 11.22 2.27 7.90
C GLY A 76 12.71 1.92 8.00
N ARG A 77 13.07 0.65 7.83
CA ARG A 77 14.44 0.11 7.90
C ARG A 77 15.10 -0.05 6.52
N ILE A 78 14.91 0.93 5.62
CA ILE A 78 15.48 0.95 4.26
C ILE A 78 16.83 1.66 4.25
#